data_AF-A0A2E6IUC8-F1
#
_entry.id   AF-A0A2E6IUC8-F1
#
_cell.length_a   1.000
_cell.length_b   1.000
_cell.length_c   1.000
_cell.angle_alpha   90.00
_cell.angle_beta   90.00
_cell.angle_gamma   90.00
#
_symmetry.space_group_name_H-M   'P 1'
#
loop_
_entity.id
_entity.type
_entity.pdbx_description
1 polymer ?
#
loop_
_entity_poly.entity_id
_entity_poly.type
_entity_poly.pdbx_seq_one_letter_code
_entity_poly.pdbx_strand_id
1 'polypeptide(L)'
;MPNRSAPIAALIVTFAAALGVPALAETDYRDFYGMTEDQQGEIITDEAARLIEEAEEAEELFRRDCITALFYSSIYNPIQKRLPTGWKALFDVIEYERRSMLTFEHGQSVEDAIREIAALYCPPEPR
;
A
#
# COMPACT_ATOMS: atom_id res chain seq x y z
N MET A 1 -33.66 -31.13 -48.76
CA MET A 1 -32.24 -31.01 -48.35
C MET A 1 -31.96 -29.54 -47.99
N PRO A 2 -31.20 -29.29 -46.90
CA PRO A 2 -31.24 -28.07 -46.09
C PRO A 2 -30.23 -27.01 -46.54
N ASN A 3 -30.48 -25.74 -46.20
CA ASN A 3 -29.44 -24.77 -45.82
C ASN A 3 -30.12 -23.49 -45.28
N ARG A 4 -29.87 -23.12 -44.01
CA ARG A 4 -28.88 -22.10 -43.58
C ARG A 4 -29.36 -20.67 -43.94
N SER A 5 -29.51 -19.68 -43.07
CA SER A 5 -29.12 -19.44 -41.69
C SER A 5 -29.86 -18.15 -41.28
N ALA A 6 -30.58 -18.17 -40.16
CA ALA A 6 -30.24 -17.47 -38.91
C ALA A 6 -30.49 -15.93 -38.90
N PRO A 7 -31.30 -15.44 -37.94
CA PRO A 7 -31.46 -14.02 -37.66
C PRO A 7 -30.17 -13.47 -37.03
N ILE A 8 -29.74 -12.28 -37.47
CA ILE A 8 -28.64 -11.53 -36.83
C ILE A 8 -29.16 -10.99 -35.50
N ALA A 9 -28.97 -11.79 -34.47
CA ALA A 9 -29.02 -11.40 -33.07
C ALA A 9 -27.59 -11.17 -32.56
N ALA A 10 -27.47 -10.34 -31.51
CA ALA A 10 -26.28 -9.98 -30.74
C ALA A 10 -25.41 -8.87 -31.37
N LEU A 11 -24.89 -7.89 -30.61
CA LEU A 11 -24.55 -7.87 -29.20
C LEU A 11 -25.07 -6.58 -28.53
N ILE A 12 -25.76 -6.76 -27.41
CA ILE A 12 -25.82 -5.74 -26.35
C ILE A 12 -24.41 -5.67 -25.80
N VAL A 13 -23.78 -4.49 -25.91
CA VAL A 13 -22.51 -4.17 -25.28
C VAL A 13 -22.72 -4.25 -23.78
N THR A 14 -22.34 -5.36 -23.18
CA THR A 14 -22.21 -5.50 -21.74
C THR A 14 -21.08 -4.57 -21.31
N PHE A 15 -21.42 -3.36 -20.87
CA PHE A 15 -20.53 -2.56 -20.04
C PHE A 15 -20.37 -3.32 -18.73
N ALA A 16 -19.33 -4.17 -18.69
CA ALA A 16 -18.77 -4.63 -17.43
C ALA A 16 -18.20 -3.38 -16.76
N ALA A 17 -19.01 -2.76 -15.90
CA ALA A 17 -18.50 -1.88 -14.87
C ALA A 17 -17.60 -2.76 -13.99
N ALA A 18 -16.30 -2.77 -14.29
CA ALA A 18 -15.31 -3.10 -13.30
C ALA A 18 -15.57 -2.14 -12.13
N LEU A 19 -16.12 -2.69 -11.05
CA LEU A 19 -16.13 -2.05 -9.76
C LEU A 19 -14.66 -1.87 -9.39
N GLY A 20 -14.08 -0.75 -9.84
CA GLY A 20 -12.83 -0.26 -9.31
C GLY A 20 -13.06 -0.11 -7.82
N VAL A 21 -12.37 -0.93 -7.03
CA VAL A 21 -12.11 -0.61 -5.63
C VAL A 21 -11.72 0.86 -5.62
N PRO A 22 -12.37 1.73 -4.85
CA PRO A 22 -11.97 3.13 -4.80
C PRO A 22 -10.50 3.11 -4.39
N ALA A 23 -9.61 3.53 -5.28
CA ALA A 23 -8.26 3.86 -4.90
C ALA A 23 -8.41 4.89 -3.79
N LEU A 24 -8.05 4.49 -2.56
CA LEU A 24 -7.94 5.44 -1.45
C LEU A 24 -7.04 6.57 -1.98
N ALA A 25 -7.50 7.81 -1.83
CA ALA A 25 -6.76 8.95 -2.33
C ALA A 25 -5.36 8.91 -1.68
N GLU A 26 -4.35 8.75 -2.51
CA GLU A 26 -2.94 8.73 -2.12
C GLU A 26 -2.59 9.97 -1.30
N THR A 27 -1.86 9.78 -0.20
CA THR A 27 -1.55 10.83 0.76
C THR A 27 -0.22 11.49 0.41
N ASP A 28 -0.23 12.79 0.13
CA ASP A 28 1.01 13.57 -0.03
C ASP A 28 1.72 13.78 1.32
N TYR A 29 3.05 13.82 1.30
CA TYR A 29 3.88 13.99 2.51
C TYR A 29 3.57 15.28 3.29
N ARG A 30 3.21 16.39 2.63
CA ARG A 30 2.83 17.63 3.31
C ARG A 30 1.57 17.44 4.14
N ASP A 31 0.58 16.82 3.52
CA ASP A 31 -0.73 16.65 4.11
C ASP A 31 -0.62 15.66 5.27
N PHE A 32 0.19 14.60 5.11
CA PHE A 32 0.55 13.67 6.18
C PHE A 32 1.16 14.36 7.41
N TYR A 33 2.09 15.31 7.26
CA TYR A 33 2.63 16.06 8.41
C TYR A 33 1.62 17.00 9.08
N GLY A 34 0.58 17.42 8.36
CA GLY A 34 -0.50 18.22 8.92
C GLY A 34 -1.46 17.42 9.80
N MET A 35 -1.40 16.09 9.76
CA MET A 35 -2.28 15.18 10.49
C MET A 35 -1.84 14.93 11.93
N THR A 36 -2.76 14.43 12.75
CA THR A 36 -2.44 13.93 14.09
C THR A 36 -1.68 12.60 14.02
N GLU A 37 -1.00 12.23 15.11
CA GLU A 37 -0.33 10.92 15.21
C GLU A 37 -1.29 9.75 14.97
N ASP A 38 -2.54 9.86 15.43
CA ASP A 38 -3.56 8.83 15.23
C ASP A 38 -3.91 8.68 13.74
N GLN A 39 -4.13 9.79 13.03
CA GLN A 39 -4.42 9.79 11.59
C GLN A 39 -3.25 9.27 10.75
N GLN A 40 -2.03 9.67 11.12
CA GLN A 40 -0.81 9.13 10.50
C GLN A 40 -0.71 7.63 10.73
N GLY A 41 -1.01 7.18 11.94
CA GLY A 41 -1.05 5.77 12.30
C GLY A 41 -2.05 4.99 11.48
N GLU A 42 -3.27 5.49 11.31
CA GLU A 42 -4.32 4.89 10.48
C GLU A 42 -3.84 4.66 9.04
N ILE A 43 -3.26 5.68 8.38
CA ILE A 43 -2.75 5.55 7.01
C ILE A 43 -1.66 4.48 6.91
N ILE A 44 -0.70 4.48 7.86
CA ILE A 44 0.39 3.51 7.87
C ILE A 44 -0.16 2.09 8.05
N THR A 45 -1.09 1.91 8.99
CA THR A 45 -1.65 0.59 9.26
C THR A 45 -2.59 0.12 8.16
N ASP A 46 -3.38 0.99 7.56
CA ASP A 46 -4.30 0.61 6.50
C ASP A 46 -3.54 0.13 5.26
N GLU A 47 -2.47 0.84 4.89
CA GLU A 47 -1.63 0.40 3.77
C GLU A 47 -0.86 -0.88 4.08
N ALA A 48 -0.33 -1.02 5.31
CA ALA A 48 0.33 -2.24 5.72
C ALA A 48 -0.64 -3.45 5.74
N ALA A 49 -1.89 -3.25 6.18
CA ALA A 49 -2.94 -4.28 6.14
C ALA A 49 -3.25 -4.69 4.70
N ARG A 50 -3.38 -3.72 3.78
CA ARG A 50 -3.57 -3.99 2.35
C ARG A 50 -2.43 -4.84 1.79
N LEU A 51 -1.18 -4.55 2.14
CA LEU A 51 -0.03 -5.34 1.70
C LEU A 51 0.01 -6.76 2.29
N ILE A 52 -0.50 -6.94 3.51
CA ILE A 52 -0.67 -8.26 4.14
C ILE A 52 -1.74 -9.06 3.39
N GLU A 53 -2.88 -8.46 3.06
CA GLU A 53 -3.95 -9.08 2.27
C GLU A 53 -3.45 -9.46 0.87
N GLU A 54 -2.76 -8.55 0.17
CA GLU A 54 -2.15 -8.81 -1.15
C GLU A 54 -1.17 -10.01 -1.08
N ALA A 55 -0.34 -10.10 -0.03
CA ALA A 55 0.58 -11.22 0.15
C ALA A 55 -0.13 -12.53 0.52
N GLU A 56 -1.24 -12.46 1.25
CA GLU A 56 -2.08 -13.62 1.58
C GLU A 56 -2.78 -14.17 0.33
N GLU A 57 -3.35 -13.30 -0.50
CA GLU A 57 -3.98 -13.68 -1.78
C GLU A 57 -2.98 -14.30 -2.76
N ALA A 58 -1.72 -13.85 -2.73
CA ALA A 58 -0.64 -14.40 -3.54
C ALA A 58 0.01 -15.68 -2.94
N GLU A 59 -0.47 -16.17 -1.80
CA GLU A 59 0.11 -17.30 -1.05
C GLU A 59 1.58 -17.07 -0.62
N GLU A 60 2.03 -15.81 -0.53
CA GLU A 60 3.38 -15.39 -0.15
C GLU A 60 3.54 -15.33 1.38
N LEU A 61 3.43 -16.49 2.06
CA LEU A 61 3.41 -16.57 3.53
C LEU A 61 4.59 -15.87 4.23
N PHE A 62 5.80 -16.00 3.67
CA PHE A 62 6.99 -15.33 4.20
C PHE A 62 6.85 -13.80 4.17
N ARG A 63 6.37 -13.27 3.04
CA ARG A 63 6.22 -11.82 2.85
C ARG A 63 5.14 -11.26 3.77
N ARG A 64 4.00 -11.96 3.87
CA ARG A 64 2.92 -11.61 4.82
C ARG A 64 3.44 -11.49 6.25
N ASP A 65 4.17 -12.49 6.72
CA ASP A 65 4.70 -12.52 8.09
C ASP A 65 5.78 -11.44 8.31
N CYS A 66 6.60 -11.20 7.28
CA CYS A 66 7.59 -10.13 7.30
C CYS A 66 6.94 -8.74 7.39
N ILE A 67 5.93 -8.44 6.57
CA ILE A 67 5.21 -7.14 6.61
C ILE A 67 4.55 -6.95 7.98
N THR A 68 3.92 -8.01 8.50
CA THR A 68 3.34 -8.02 9.85
C THR A 68 4.39 -7.66 10.90
N ALA A 69 5.58 -8.28 10.86
CA ALA A 69 6.66 -7.94 11.79
C ALA A 69 7.21 -6.52 11.56
N LEU A 70 7.25 -6.04 10.33
CA LEU A 70 7.80 -4.74 9.97
C LEU A 70 6.97 -3.57 10.51
N PHE A 71 5.64 -3.66 10.41
CA PHE A 71 4.71 -2.57 10.77
C PHE A 71 3.91 -2.80 12.05
N TYR A 72 3.70 -4.06 12.47
CA TYR A 72 2.87 -4.41 13.63
C TYR A 72 3.62 -5.16 14.72
N SER A 73 4.94 -5.36 14.60
CA SER A 73 5.65 -6.07 15.68
C SER A 73 5.40 -5.37 17.02
N SER A 74 4.77 -6.13 17.93
CA SER A 74 4.43 -5.76 19.29
C SER A 74 5.65 -5.47 20.17
N ILE A 75 6.84 -5.38 19.59
CA ILE A 75 8.03 -4.80 20.23
C ILE A 75 7.90 -3.27 20.27
N TYR A 76 6.72 -2.76 20.61
CA TYR A 76 6.68 -1.57 21.44
C TYR A 76 7.28 -1.98 22.77
N ASN A 77 8.61 -1.97 22.86
CA ASN A 77 9.28 -2.17 24.12
C ASN A 77 9.00 -0.91 24.95
N PRO A 78 8.14 -0.96 25.99
CA PRO A 78 7.78 0.23 26.76
C PRO A 78 8.99 0.84 27.48
N ILE A 79 10.09 0.09 27.61
CA ILE A 79 11.37 0.56 28.14
C ILE A 79 12.13 1.38 27.08
N GLN A 80 12.02 1.02 25.80
CA GLN A 80 12.77 1.67 24.71
C GLN A 80 11.97 2.72 23.93
N LYS A 81 10.63 2.76 24.05
CA LYS A 81 9.74 3.68 23.31
C LYS A 81 10.07 3.74 21.81
N ARG A 82 10.37 2.58 21.21
CA ARG A 82 10.76 2.49 19.81
C ARG A 82 9.56 2.15 18.95
N LEU A 83 9.40 2.92 17.87
CA LEU A 83 8.49 2.60 16.78
C LEU A 83 8.92 1.30 16.08
N PRO A 84 7.98 0.55 15.49
CA PRO A 84 8.31 -0.53 14.56
C PRO A 84 9.27 -0.05 13.46
N THR A 85 10.07 -0.96 12.92
CA THR A 85 11.10 -0.60 11.93
C THR A 85 10.49 0.05 10.69
N GLY A 86 9.33 -0.44 10.23
CA GLY A 86 8.61 0.14 9.08
C GLY A 86 8.19 1.58 9.33
N TRP A 87 7.66 1.87 10.52
CA TRP A 87 7.28 3.24 10.93
C TRP A 87 8.49 4.16 10.97
N LYS A 88 9.59 3.71 11.59
CA LYS A 88 10.81 4.51 11.67
C LYS A 88 11.37 4.80 10.27
N ALA A 89 11.46 3.78 9.40
CA ALA A 89 11.97 3.95 8.05
C ALA A 89 11.11 4.93 7.24
N LEU A 90 9.79 4.85 7.36
CA LEU A 90 8.86 5.77 6.71
C LEU A 90 9.10 7.21 7.14
N PHE A 91 9.15 7.47 8.46
CA PHE A 91 9.42 8.82 8.96
C PHE A 91 10.81 9.32 8.55
N ASP A 92 11.83 8.46 8.52
CA ASP A 92 13.17 8.83 8.07
C ASP A 92 13.19 9.22 6.58
N VAL A 93 12.47 8.49 5.71
CA VAL A 93 12.32 8.81 4.28
C VAL A 93 11.58 10.13 4.10
N ILE A 94 10.40 10.27 4.70
CA ILE A 94 9.57 11.46 4.57
C ILE A 94 10.33 12.71 5.09
N GLU A 95 11.04 12.59 6.22
CA GLU A 95 11.83 13.69 6.78
C GLU A 95 13.07 14.02 5.93
N TYR A 96 13.71 13.01 5.34
CA TYR A 96 14.82 13.22 4.41
C TYR A 96 14.34 14.00 3.18
N GLU A 97 13.25 13.57 2.56
CA GLU A 97 12.67 14.23 1.39
C GLU A 97 12.21 15.65 1.70
N ARG A 98 11.57 15.87 2.86
CA ARG A 98 11.19 17.21 3.32
C ARG A 98 12.39 18.14 3.49
N ARG A 99 13.53 17.63 3.97
CA ARG A 99 14.75 18.43 4.18
C ARG A 99 15.54 18.65 2.89
N SER A 100 15.45 17.72 1.94
CA SER A 100 16.25 17.75 0.72
C SER A 100 15.71 18.72 -0.33
N MET A 101 14.42 19.12 -0.29
CA MET A 101 13.81 19.96 -1.35
C MET A 101 13.02 21.18 -0.82
N LEU A 102 13.50 22.39 -1.17
CA LEU A 102 12.83 23.68 -0.93
C LEU A 102 11.73 24.01 -1.97
N THR A 103 11.42 23.10 -2.90
CA THR A 103 10.43 23.29 -3.98
C THR A 103 9.53 22.08 -4.07
N PHE A 104 8.34 22.22 -3.51
CA PHE A 104 7.42 21.15 -3.12
C PHE A 104 6.54 20.69 -4.29
N GLU A 105 7.07 19.82 -5.16
CA GLU A 105 6.29 19.01 -6.11
C GLU A 105 6.81 17.58 -6.08
N HIS A 106 6.42 16.82 -5.07
CA HIS A 106 6.64 15.38 -5.06
C HIS A 106 5.37 14.66 -5.51
N GLY A 107 5.55 13.70 -6.43
CA GLY A 107 4.48 12.85 -6.95
C GLY A 107 4.48 11.45 -6.32
N GLN A 108 5.07 11.29 -5.13
CA GLN A 108 5.09 10.03 -4.39
C GLN A 108 4.22 10.17 -3.14
N SER A 109 3.39 9.17 -2.92
CA SER A 109 2.48 9.10 -1.78
C SER A 109 3.12 8.43 -0.57
N VAL A 110 2.55 8.63 0.63
CA VAL A 110 2.92 7.89 1.85
C VAL A 110 2.75 6.40 1.63
N GLU A 111 1.68 6.01 0.94
CA GLU A 111 1.35 4.63 0.62
C GLU A 111 2.42 4.00 -0.29
N ASP A 112 2.90 4.72 -1.31
CA ASP A 112 4.00 4.26 -2.16
C ASP A 112 5.30 4.07 -1.37
N ALA A 113 5.61 4.98 -0.44
CA ALA A 113 6.78 4.84 0.41
C ALA A 113 6.67 3.59 1.30
N ILE A 114 5.49 3.30 1.84
CA ILE A 114 5.23 2.08 2.61
C ILE A 114 5.45 0.84 1.72
N ARG A 115 4.96 0.86 0.47
CA ARG A 115 5.17 -0.22 -0.51
C ARG A 115 6.64 -0.45 -0.82
N GLU A 116 7.40 0.62 -1.04
CA GLU A 116 8.83 0.55 -1.33
C GLU A 116 9.62 0.01 -0.13
N ILE A 117 9.31 0.48 1.08
CA ILE A 117 9.88 -0.04 2.32
C ILE A 117 9.56 -1.53 2.47
N ALA A 118 8.30 -1.93 2.28
CA ALA A 118 7.90 -3.33 2.33
C ALA A 118 8.64 -4.17 1.29
N ALA A 119 8.78 -3.70 0.04
CA ALA A 119 9.50 -4.42 -1.01
C ALA A 119 11.01 -4.56 -0.71
N LEU A 120 11.61 -3.56 -0.06
CA LEU A 120 13.02 -3.58 0.33
C LEU A 120 13.30 -4.59 1.46
N TYR A 121 12.46 -4.59 2.49
CA TYR A 121 12.66 -5.40 3.70
C TYR A 121 12.04 -6.81 3.59
N CYS A 122 10.96 -6.93 2.83
CA CYS A 122 10.16 -8.15 2.67
C CYS A 122 10.06 -8.52 1.18
N PRO A 123 11.16 -8.94 0.54
CA PRO A 123 11.13 -9.39 -0.84
C PRO A 123 10.25 -10.64 -0.99
N PRO A 124 9.63 -10.86 -2.17
CA PRO A 124 8.75 -12.01 -2.42
C PRO A 124 9.49 -13.36 -2.29
N GLU A 125 10.80 -13.37 -2.55
CA GLU A 125 11.67 -14.51 -2.28
C GLU A 125 12.74 -14.12 -1.22
N PRO A 126 12.91 -14.92 -0.16
CA PRO A 126 14.00 -14.70 0.80
C PRO A 126 15.35 -14.91 0.10
N ARG A 127 16.24 -13.92 0.21
CA ARG A 127 17.61 -13.96 -0.34
C ARG A 127 18.56 -14.78 0.52
#